data_AF-A0A6L6EYN0-F1
#
_entry.id   AF-A0A6L6EYN0-F1
#
_cell.length_a   1.000
_cell.length_b   1.000
_cell.length_c   1.000
_cell.angle_alpha   90.00
_cell.angle_beta   90.00
_cell.angle_gamma   90.00
#
_symmetry.space_group_name_H-M   'P 1'
#
loop_
_entity.id
_entity.type
_entity.pdbx_description
1 polymer ?
#
loop_
_entity_poly.entity_id
_entity_poly.type
_entity_poly.pdbx_seq_one_letter_code
_entity_poly.pdbx_strand_id
1 'polypeptide(L)'
;EYEVSATADPVTGIVISISADPRVLPHYECPMATLSVGRMAGQPLRSFRDSVIEKLPGIDGCTHMNDTLRSLAEVPVLIAQLPA
;
A
#
# COMPACT_ATOMS: atom_id res chain seq x y z
N GLU A 1 -13.16 -5.16 -1.05
CA GLU A 1 -11.76 -4.95 -0.66
C GLU A 1 -10.98 -4.38 -1.84
N TYR A 2 -9.71 -4.02 -1.63
CA TYR A 2 -8.83 -3.56 -2.70
C TYR A 2 -7.85 -4.66 -3.07
N GLU A 3 -7.64 -4.85 -4.37
CA GLU A 3 -6.45 -5.57 -4.83
C GLU A 3 -5.32 -4.56 -4.97
N VAL A 4 -4.20 -4.79 -4.28
CA VAL A 4 -3.03 -3.92 -4.36
C VAL A 4 -1.88 -4.67 -5.02
N SER A 5 -1.31 -4.05 -6.05
CA SER A 5 -0.11 -4.53 -6.73
C SER A 5 1.01 -3.52 -6.55
N ALA A 6 2.19 -3.98 -6.15
CA ALA A 6 3.36 -3.13 -5.98
C ALA A 6 4.63 -3.82 -6.50
N THR A 7 5.54 -3.01 -7.05
CA THR A 7 6.91 -3.42 -7.39
C THR A 7 7.87 -2.63 -6.53
N ALA A 8 8.81 -3.29 -5.88
CA ALA A 8 9.81 -2.66 -5.03
C ALA A 8 11.21 -3.09 -5.43
N ASP A 9 12.17 -2.21 -5.19
CA ASP A 9 13.59 -2.51 -5.31
C ASP A 9 13.97 -3.57 -4.26
N PRO A 10 14.59 -4.70 -4.67
CA PRO A 10 14.82 -5.84 -3.77
C PRO A 10 15.90 -5.58 -2.71
N VAL A 11 16.74 -4.57 -2.89
CA VAL A 11 17.85 -4.26 -1.97
C VAL A 11 17.42 -3.22 -0.94
N THR A 12 16.79 -2.14 -1.40
CA THR A 12 16.40 -0.99 -0.58
C THR A 12 14.99 -1.11 0.00
N GLY A 13 14.13 -1.92 -0.64
CA GLY A 13 12.72 -2.05 -0.33
C GLY A 13 11.88 -0.83 -0.74
N ILE A 14 12.42 0.08 -1.55
CA ILE A 14 11.72 1.27 -2.05
C ILE A 14 10.69 0.84 -3.10
N VAL A 15 9.45 1.27 -2.94
CA VAL A 15 8.39 1.02 -3.92
C VAL A 15 8.61 1.85 -5.18
N ILE A 16 8.72 1.18 -6.32
CA ILE A 16 8.91 1.76 -7.65
C ILE A 16 7.57 2.10 -8.30
N SER A 17 6.61 1.17 -8.21
CA SER A 17 5.25 1.35 -8.73
C SER A 17 4.25 0.70 -7.80
N ILE A 18 3.05 1.29 -7.71
CA ILE A 18 1.95 0.77 -6.90
C ILE A 18 0.61 1.16 -7.52
N SER A 19 -0.34 0.24 -7.49
CA SER A 19 -1.72 0.44 -7.92
C SER A 19 -2.68 -0.25 -6.95
N ALA A 20 -3.86 0.33 -6.80
CA ALA A 20 -4.97 -0.26 -6.07
C ALA A 20 -6.19 -0.36 -6.99
N ASP A 21 -6.78 -1.54 -7.09
CA ASP A 21 -7.98 -1.81 -7.85
C ASP A 21 -9.16 -2.05 -6.88
N PRO A 22 -10.20 -1.20 -6.92
CA PRO A 22 -11.34 -1.32 -6.01
C PRO A 22 -12.22 -2.49 -6.44
N ARG A 23 -12.49 -3.43 -5.53
CA ARG A 23 -13.46 -4.53 -5.74
C ARG A 23 -14.78 -4.20 -5.05
N VAL A 24 -15.42 -5.19 -4.41
CA VAL A 24 -16.67 -4.98 -3.68
C VAL A 24 -16.41 -4.12 -2.45
N LEU A 25 -16.93 -2.89 -2.42
CA LEU A 25 -16.69 -1.91 -1.36
C LEU A 25 -18.02 -1.43 -0.75
N PRO A 26 -18.03 -1.08 0.55
CA PRO A 26 -19.26 -0.75 1.27
C PRO A 26 -19.80 0.66 0.98
N HIS A 27 -18.98 1.59 0.49
CA HIS A 27 -19.37 2.97 0.24
C HIS A 27 -19.02 3.43 -1.17
N TYR A 28 -19.83 4.34 -1.71
CA TYR A 28 -19.70 4.84 -3.09
C TYR A 28 -18.43 5.68 -3.29
N GLU A 29 -17.96 6.35 -2.25
CA GLU A 29 -16.78 7.22 -2.30
C GLU A 29 -15.47 6.44 -2.17
N CYS A 30 -15.51 5.19 -1.67
CA CYS A 30 -14.30 4.41 -1.44
C CYS A 30 -13.39 4.31 -2.68
N PRO A 31 -13.88 3.98 -3.89
CA PRO A 31 -13.05 3.90 -5.10
C PRO A 31 -12.17 5.13 -5.36
N MET A 32 -12.58 6.33 -4.89
CA MET A 32 -11.81 7.57 -5.08
C MET A 32 -10.45 7.55 -4.38
N ALA A 33 -10.29 6.77 -3.31
CA ALA A 33 -9.02 6.65 -2.59
C ALA A 33 -7.89 6.08 -3.48
N THR A 34 -8.23 5.32 -4.52
CA THR A 34 -7.25 4.77 -5.47
C THR A 34 -6.45 5.84 -6.21
N LEU A 35 -7.03 7.03 -6.39
CA LEU A 35 -6.35 8.16 -7.04
C LEU A 35 -5.13 8.65 -6.24
N SER A 36 -5.11 8.40 -4.93
CA SER A 36 -4.04 8.84 -4.04
C SER A 36 -2.99 7.75 -3.76
N VAL A 37 -3.20 6.50 -4.22
CA VAL A 37 -2.28 5.37 -3.97
C VAL A 37 -0.86 5.64 -4.48
N GLY A 38 -0.73 6.39 -5.58
CA GLY A 38 0.57 6.73 -6.19
C GLY A 38 1.50 7.51 -5.25
N ARG A 39 0.97 8.17 -4.21
CA ARG A 39 1.77 8.86 -3.18
C ARG A 39 2.65 7.91 -2.36
N MET A 40 2.34 6.60 -2.38
CA MET A 40 3.14 5.57 -1.71
C MET A 40 4.36 5.15 -2.52
N ALA A 41 4.44 5.48 -3.82
CA ALA A 41 5.66 5.27 -4.60
C ALA A 41 6.81 6.12 -4.02
N GLY A 42 8.03 5.56 -4.03
CA GLY A 42 9.22 6.15 -3.43
C GLY A 42 9.33 5.95 -1.91
N GLN A 43 8.31 5.40 -1.24
CA GLN A 43 8.38 5.05 0.18
C GLN A 43 8.97 3.63 0.36
N PRO A 44 9.74 3.37 1.44
CA PRO A 44 10.21 2.03 1.74
C PRO A 44 9.10 1.18 2.35
N LEU A 45 8.93 -0.06 1.90
CA LEU A 45 7.87 -0.99 2.36
C LEU A 45 7.78 -1.07 3.89
N ARG A 46 8.93 -1.20 4.59
CA ARG A 46 8.99 -1.27 6.06
C ARG A 46 8.32 -0.10 6.79
N SER A 47 8.16 1.04 6.13
CA SER A 47 7.55 2.25 6.71
C SER A 47 6.05 2.38 6.42
N PHE A 48 5.44 1.45 5.69
CA PHE A 48 4.05 1.56 5.23
C PHE A 48 3.05 1.62 6.39
N ARG A 49 3.37 1.04 7.56
CA ARG A 49 2.51 1.15 8.75
C ARG A 49 2.24 2.60 9.17
N ASP A 50 3.27 3.45 9.10
CA ASP A 50 3.19 4.84 9.51
C ASP A 50 2.88 5.76 8.32
N SER A 51 3.62 5.60 7.22
CA SER A 51 3.52 6.49 6.05
C SER A 51 2.15 6.44 5.36
N VAL A 52 1.41 5.33 5.41
CA VAL A 52 0.03 5.26 4.88
C VAL A 52 -0.88 6.25 5.60
N ILE A 53 -0.80 6.34 6.92
CA ILE A 53 -1.63 7.26 7.71
C ILE A 53 -1.21 8.72 7.43
N GLU A 54 0.09 8.97 7.34
CA GLU A 54 0.63 10.31 7.10
C GLU A 54 0.34 10.84 5.69
N LYS A 55 0.37 9.97 4.67
CA LYS A 55 0.29 10.35 3.26
C LYS A 55 -1.12 10.28 2.68
N LEU A 56 -2.00 9.49 3.30
CA LEU A 56 -3.38 9.27 2.85
C LEU A 56 -4.41 9.67 3.92
N PRO A 57 -4.43 10.94 4.36
CA PRO A 57 -5.36 11.41 5.38
C PRO A 57 -6.78 11.57 4.83
N GLY A 58 -7.79 11.38 5.68
CA GLY A 58 -9.19 11.63 5.31
C GLY A 58 -9.61 10.80 4.10
N ILE A 59 -10.16 11.46 3.07
CA ILE A 59 -10.67 10.81 1.85
C ILE A 59 -9.58 10.33 0.89
N ASP A 60 -8.33 10.73 1.09
CA ASP A 60 -7.20 10.22 0.30
C ASP A 60 -6.87 8.77 0.65
N GLY A 61 -7.34 8.31 1.81
CA GLY A 61 -7.34 6.92 2.20
C GLY A 61 -8.76 6.44 2.45
N CYS A 62 -8.92 5.12 2.53
CA CYS A 62 -10.07 4.55 3.23
C CYS A 62 -9.55 3.43 4.10
N THR A 63 -10.24 3.11 5.20
CA THR A 63 -9.77 2.10 6.16
C THR A 63 -9.39 0.79 5.47
N HIS A 64 -10.24 0.30 4.56
CA HIS A 64 -9.98 -0.93 3.80
C HIS A 64 -8.71 -0.88 2.94
N MET A 65 -8.48 0.21 2.18
CA MET A 65 -7.27 0.34 1.36
C MET A 65 -6.04 0.52 2.23
N ASN A 66 -6.16 1.31 3.30
CA ASN A 66 -5.07 1.59 4.22
C ASN A 66 -4.62 0.31 4.92
N ASP A 67 -5.56 -0.55 5.33
CA ASP A 67 -5.23 -1.85 5.92
C ASP A 67 -4.47 -2.75 4.95
N THR A 68 -4.92 -2.84 3.69
CA THR A 68 -4.19 -3.59 2.64
C THR A 68 -2.79 -3.01 2.40
N LEU A 69 -2.66 -1.70 2.26
CA LEU A 69 -1.36 -1.05 2.06
C LEU A 69 -0.42 -1.27 3.25
N ARG A 70 -0.91 -1.11 4.48
CA ARG A 70 -0.10 -1.30 5.69
C ARG A 70 0.40 -2.74 5.83
N SER A 71 -0.34 -3.72 5.34
CA SER A 71 0.10 -5.12 5.34
C SER A 71 1.36 -5.36 4.51
N LEU A 72 1.62 -4.52 3.49
CA LEU A 72 2.84 -4.62 2.67
C LEU A 72 4.12 -4.34 3.46
N ALA A 73 4.03 -3.74 4.65
CA ALA A 73 5.17 -3.58 5.55
C ALA A 73 5.79 -4.90 6.02
N GLU A 74 5.05 -6.01 5.93
CA GLU A 74 5.53 -7.34 6.30
C GLU A 74 6.31 -8.03 5.17
N VAL A 75 6.22 -7.54 3.93
CA VAL A 75 6.89 -8.16 2.77
C VAL A 75 8.41 -8.31 2.99
N PRO A 76 9.16 -7.30 3.47
CA PRO A 76 10.59 -7.47 3.76
C PRO A 76 10.88 -8.53 4.83
N VAL A 77 9.97 -8.70 5.81
CA VAL A 77 10.09 -9.74 6.85
C VAL A 77 9.91 -11.12 6.24
N LEU A 78 8.91 -11.29 5.37
CA LEU A 78 8.64 -12.55 4.67
C LEU A 78 9.77 -12.93 3.71
N ILE A 79 10.31 -11.96 2.96
CA ILE A 79 11.45 -12.19 2.04
C ILE A 79 12.67 -12.69 2.82
N ALA A 80 12.93 -12.16 4.01
CA ALA A 80 14.04 -12.61 4.86
C ALA A 80 13.90 -14.06 5.34
N GLN A 81 12.72 -14.68 5.21
CA GLN A 81 12.48 -16.09 5.53
C GLN A 81 12.56 -17.01 4.30
N LEU A 82 12.72 -16.46 3.09
CA LEU A 82 12.85 -17.28 1.89
C LEU A 82 14.21 -17.98 1.88
N PRO A 83 14.27 -19.25 1.43
CA PRO A 83 15.53 -19.92 1.20
C PRO A 83 16.33 -19.19 0.12
N ALA A 84 17.66 -19.25 0.25
CA ALA A 84 18.60 -18.69 -0.72
C ALA A 84 18.59 -19.44 -2.06
#